data_AF-A0A7K6ZAN6-F1
#
_entry.id   AF-A0A7K6ZAN6-F1
#
_cell.length_a   1.000
_cell.length_b   1.000
_cell.length_c   1.000
_cell.angle_alpha   90.00
_cell.angle_beta   90.00
_cell.angle_gamma   90.00
#
_symmetry.space_group_name_H-M   'P 1'
#
loop_
_entity.id
_entity.type
_entity.pdbx_description
1 polymer ?
#
loop_
_entity_poly.entity_id
_entity_poly.type
_entity_poly.pdbx_seq_one_letter_code
_entity_poly.pdbx_strand_id
1 'polypeptide(L)' 'LQARLDILKIHSRKMNLTRGINLRKIAELMPGASGAEVKGVCTEAGMYALRERRVHVTQEDFEMAVAKV' A
#
# COMPACT_ATOMS: atom_id res chain seq x y z
N LEU A 1 -8.23 -2.99 -12.24
CA LEU A 1 -7.58 -3.87 -11.24
C LEU A 1 -6.09 -4.07 -11.54
N GLN A 2 -5.73 -4.65 -12.70
CA GLN A 2 -4.33 -4.97 -13.05
C GLN A 2 -3.38 -3.77 -12.93
N ALA A 3 -3.75 -2.61 -13.52
CA ALA A 3 -2.95 -1.40 -13.45
C ALA A 3 -2.65 -0.95 -12.00
N ARG A 4 -3.63 -1.00 -11.08
CA ARG A 4 -3.42 -0.62 -9.68
C ARG A 4 -2.47 -1.58 -8.97
N LEU A 5 -2.63 -2.89 -9.21
CA LEU A 5 -1.73 -3.90 -8.66
C LEU A 5 -0.28 -3.67 -9.12
N ASP A 6 -0.08 -3.31 -10.39
CA ASP A 6 1.26 -3.07 -10.93
C ASP A 6 1.89 -1.79 -10.34
N ILE A 7 1.10 -0.73 -10.16
CA ILE A 7 1.54 0.49 -9.47
C ILE A 7 1.94 0.18 -8.02
N LEU A 8 1.12 -0.58 -7.28
CA LEU A 8 1.46 -1.01 -5.91
C LEU A 8 2.77 -1.81 -5.89
N LYS A 9 2.97 -2.75 -6.81
CA LYS A 9 4.22 -3.55 -6.90
C LYS A 9 5.43 -2.68 -7.19
N ILE A 10 5.31 -1.71 -8.11
CA ILE A 10 6.41 -0.81 -8.47
C ILE A 10 6.83 0.04 -7.26
N HIS A 11 5.86 0.66 -6.59
CA HIS A 11 6.15 1.59 -5.50
C HIS A 11 6.47 0.90 -4.16
N SER A 12 6.00 -0.32 -3.95
CA SER A 12 6.34 -1.11 -2.76
C SER A 12 7.65 -1.90 -2.86
N ARG A 13 8.25 -2.03 -4.05
CA ARG A 13 9.45 -2.86 -4.29
C ARG A 13 10.66 -2.52 -3.41
N LYS A 14 10.81 -1.26 -2.98
CA LYS A 14 11.90 -0.80 -2.10
C LYS A 14 11.48 -0.64 -0.63
N MET A 15 10.23 -0.95 -0.31
CA MET A 15 9.71 -0.88 1.06
C MET A 15 10.05 -2.17 1.80
N ASN A 16 10.30 -2.05 3.10
CA ASN A 16 10.44 -3.20 3.98
C ASN A 16 9.05 -3.78 4.25
N LEU A 17 8.63 -4.77 3.49
CA LEU A 17 7.33 -5.41 3.65
C LEU A 17 7.45 -6.65 4.55
N THR A 18 6.48 -6.86 5.42
CA THR A 18 6.32 -8.16 6.08
C THR A 18 6.03 -9.25 5.03
N ARG A 19 6.52 -10.47 5.27
CA ARG A 19 6.26 -11.60 4.36
C ARG A 19 4.76 -11.88 4.26
N GLY A 20 4.26 -12.07 3.04
CA GLY A 20 2.88 -12.50 2.80
C GLY A 20 1.86 -11.37 2.59
N ILE A 21 2.28 -10.11 2.43
CA ILE A 21 1.37 -9.02 2.04
C ILE A 21 0.66 -9.34 0.72
N ASN A 22 -0.66 -9.19 0.72
CA ASN A 22 -1.51 -9.41 -0.44
C ASN A 22 -1.87 -8.09 -1.11
N LEU A 23 -0.98 -7.59 -1.96
CA LEU A 23 -1.19 -6.36 -2.74
C LEU A 23 -2.37 -6.45 -3.71
N ARG A 24 -2.78 -7.67 -4.13
CA ARG A 24 -3.97 -7.85 -4.97
C ARG A 24 -5.22 -7.48 -4.20
N LYS A 25 -5.35 -7.95 -2.96
CA LYS A 25 -6.46 -7.57 -2.07
C LYS A 25 -6.50 -6.05 -1.85
N ILE A 26 -5.35 -5.42 -1.64
CA ILE A 26 -5.26 -3.95 -1.53
C ILE A 26 -5.75 -3.26 -2.81
N ALA A 27 -5.33 -3.74 -3.99
CA ALA A 27 -5.78 -3.19 -5.27
C ALA A 27 -7.30 -3.35 -5.51
N GLU A 28 -7.92 -4.38 -4.96
CA GLU A 28 -9.38 -4.61 -5.01
C GLU A 28 -10.15 -3.58 -4.17
N LEU A 29 -9.57 -3.11 -3.06
CA LEU A 29 -10.16 -2.09 -2.18
C LEU A 29 -10.16 -0.66 -2.75
N MET A 30 -9.53 -0.43 -3.91
CA MET A 30 -9.39 0.91 -4.53
C MET A 30 -10.10 1.04 -5.89
N PRO A 31 -11.40 0.72 -6.03
CA PRO A 31 -12.11 0.91 -7.29
C PRO A 31 -12.11 2.41 -7.68
N GLY A 32 -11.91 2.73 -8.95
CA GLY A 32 -11.90 4.11 -9.43
C GLY A 32 -10.63 4.93 -9.13
N ALA A 33 -9.75 4.49 -8.23
CA ALA A 33 -8.54 5.22 -7.88
C ALA A 33 -7.60 5.42 -9.10
N SER A 34 -7.16 6.66 -9.27
CA SER A 34 -6.13 7.10 -10.19
C SER A 34 -4.77 6.53 -9.82
N GLY A 35 -3.82 6.57 -10.76
CA GLY A 35 -2.45 6.11 -10.49
C GLY A 35 -1.75 6.91 -9.39
N ALA A 36 -2.11 8.19 -9.22
CA ALA A 36 -1.57 9.05 -8.16
C ALA A 36 -2.07 8.62 -6.78
N GLU A 37 -3.36 8.32 -6.64
CA GLU A 37 -3.95 7.83 -5.38
C GLU A 37 -3.36 6.48 -4.99
N VAL A 38 -3.22 5.54 -5.93
CA VAL A 38 -2.61 4.22 -5.67
C VAL A 38 -1.16 4.34 -5.21
N LYS A 39 -0.40 5.27 -5.80
CA LYS A 39 0.95 5.59 -5.32
C LYS A 39 0.91 6.20 -3.92
N GLY A 40 -0.03 7.12 -3.66
CA GLY A 40 -0.25 7.74 -2.36
C GLY A 40 -0.48 6.71 -1.24
N VAL A 41 -1.26 5.66 -1.53
CA VAL A 41 -1.48 4.55 -0.59
C VAL A 41 -0.17 3.87 -0.16
N CYS A 42 0.81 3.68 -1.05
CA CYS A 42 2.11 3.13 -0.67
C CYS A 42 2.88 4.06 0.29
N THR A 43 2.83 5.37 0.04
CA THR A 43 3.48 6.37 0.90
C THR A 43 2.83 6.40 2.28
N GLU A 44 1.51 6.41 2.34
CA GLU A 44 0.76 6.43 3.61
C GLU A 44 0.95 5.14 4.41
N ALA A 45 0.97 3.97 3.78
CA ALA A 45 1.27 2.71 4.45
C ALA A 45 2.66 2.73 5.13
N GLY A 46 3.66 3.29 4.44
CA GLY A 46 4.97 3.53 5.04
C GLY A 46 4.93 4.48 6.24
N MET A 47 4.12 5.54 6.15
CA MET A 47 3.96 6.51 7.25
C MET A 47 3.24 5.94 8.47
N TYR A 48 2.31 5.00 8.30
CA TYR A 48 1.72 4.27 9.43
C TYR A 48 2.77 3.46 10.18
N ALA A 49 3.55 2.65 9.46
CA ALA A 49 4.65 1.88 10.06
C ALA A 49 5.66 2.77 10.79
N LEU A 50 6.08 3.87 10.17
CA LEU A 50 7.04 4.81 10.77
C LEU A 50 6.49 5.49 12.04
N ARG A 51 5.21 5.86 12.07
CA ARG A 51 4.57 6.47 13.25
C ARG A 51 4.57 5.52 14.45
N GLU A 52 4.43 4.22 14.20
CA GLU A 52 4.50 3.17 15.22
C GLU A 52 5.93 2.71 15.51
N ARG A 53 6.96 3.39 14.99
CA ARG A 53 8.38 3.04 15.12
C ARG A 53 8.68 1.62 14.60
N ARG A 54 7.89 1.12 13.65
CA ARG A 54 8.12 -0.16 12.97
C ARG A 54 9.00 0.03 11.75
N VAL A 55 9.84 -0.97 11.50
CA VAL A 55 10.72 -1.03 10.31
C VAL A 55 10.07 -1.74 9.13
N HIS A 56 9.01 -2.50 9.38
CA HIS A 56 8.29 -3.28 8.38
C HIS A 56 6.83 -2.78 8.26
N VAL A 57 6.39 -2.62 7.02
CA VAL A 57 5.01 -2.32 6.65
C VAL A 57 4.21 -3.61 6.63
N THR A 58 3.03 -3.59 7.24
CA THR A 58 2.11 -4.73 7.35
C THR A 58 0.96 -4.61 6.36
N GLN A 59 0.15 -5.66 6.24
CA GLN A 59 -1.09 -5.63 5.47
C GLN A 59 -2.05 -4.54 6.00
N GLU A 60 -2.14 -4.39 7.32
CA GLU A 60 -3.00 -3.43 8.00
C GLU A 60 -2.62 -1.98 7.67
N ASP A 61 -1.31 -1.68 7.56
CA ASP A 61 -0.86 -0.34 7.13
C ASP A 61 -1.40 0.05 5.75
N PHE A 62 -1.45 -0.91 4.82
CA PHE A 62 -2.04 -0.67 3.50
C PHE A 62 -3.55 -0.52 3.59
N GLU A 63 -4.24 -1.33 4.40
CA GLU A 63 -5.69 -1.23 4.58
C GLU A 63 -6.08 0.11 5.23
N MET A 64 -5.32 0.60 6.21
CA MET A 64 -5.46 1.94 6.78
C MET A 64 -5.16 3.04 5.77
N ALA A 65 -4.12 2.88 4.96
CA ALA A 65 -3.77 3.85 3.92
C ALA A 65 -4.87 3.99 2.85
N VAL A 66 -5.51 2.89 2.44
CA VAL A 66 -6.66 2.92 1.53
C VAL A 66 -7.84 3.66 2.13
N ALA A 67 -8.09 3.54 3.45
CA ALA A 67 -9.18 4.27 4.10
C ALA A 67 -8.91 5.79 4.23
N LYS A 68 -7.65 6.21 4.14
CA LYS A 68 -7.23 7.61 4.28
C LYS A 68 -7.19 8.36 2.95
N VAL A 69 -6.76 7.68 1.88
CA VAL A 69 -6.58 8.25 0.53
C VAL A 69 -7.88 8.19 -0.24
#